data_AF-A0A530HAU3-F1
#
_entry.id   AF-A0A530HAU3-F1
#
_cell.length_a   1.000
_cell.length_b   1.000
_cell.length_c   1.000
_cell.angle_alpha   90.00
_cell.angle_beta   90.00
_cell.angle_gamma   90.00
#
_symmetry.space_group_name_H-M   'P 1'
#
loop_
_entity.id
_entity.type
_entity.pdbx_description
1 polymer ?
#
loop_
_entity_poly.entity_id
_entity_poly.type
_entity_poly.pdbx_seq_one_letter_code
_entity_poly.pdbx_strand_id
1 'polypeptide(L)'
;MTNLGVHSEVGRLREVMVHRPDLSLRRLTPDNCKALLFDDVLWVKRARQEHDVFVDALRERGVVVHSFGELLAETMAIGKARDWLLDRRVHAGVVGLDMVDEMRGWLNEMSAGLLATCLVGGIARAELPFEPKGLTGRTLAPQDFVLPPL
;
A
#
# COMPACT_ATOMS: atom_id res chain seq x y z
N MET A 1 7.97 -1.19 30.34
CA MET A 1 7.28 -0.98 29.06
C MET A 1 6.27 0.15 29.25
N THR A 2 6.46 1.28 28.56
CA THR A 2 5.42 2.32 28.50
C THR A 2 4.23 1.79 27.72
N ASN A 3 3.02 1.92 28.26
CA ASN A 3 1.80 1.53 27.56
C ASN A 3 1.58 2.46 26.35
N LEU A 4 1.15 1.92 25.21
CA LEU A 4 0.84 2.72 24.03
C LEU A 4 -0.38 3.60 24.31
N GLY A 5 -0.29 4.89 24.01
CA GLY A 5 -1.38 5.83 24.25
C GLY A 5 -1.09 7.24 23.74
N VAL A 6 -2.13 7.88 23.20
CA VAL A 6 -2.12 9.30 22.84
C VAL A 6 -2.96 10.04 23.87
N HIS A 7 -2.34 10.97 24.60
CA HIS A 7 -2.98 11.66 25.75
C HIS A 7 -3.10 13.17 25.55
N SER A 8 -2.54 13.71 24.47
CA SER A 8 -2.57 15.14 24.12
C SER A 8 -2.13 15.31 22.66
N GLU A 9 -2.65 16.33 21.98
CA GLU A 9 -2.23 16.73 20.62
C GLU A 9 -1.01 17.68 20.64
N VAL A 10 -0.73 18.32 21.78
CA VAL A 10 0.36 19.31 21.94
C VAL A 10 1.48 18.82 22.87
N GLY A 11 1.30 17.64 23.47
CA GLY A 11 2.29 17.01 24.33
C GLY A 11 3.54 16.57 23.55
N ARG A 12 4.59 16.21 24.29
CA ARG A 12 5.83 15.71 23.67
C ARG A 12 5.56 14.39 22.94
N LEU A 13 5.68 14.44 21.61
CA LEU A 13 5.63 13.26 20.75
C LEU A 13 6.80 12.32 21.07
N ARG A 14 6.52 11.03 21.21
CA ARG A 14 7.52 10.00 21.54
C ARG A 14 7.73 9.04 20.39
N GLU A 15 6.63 8.57 19.82
CA GLU A 15 6.62 7.64 18.70
C GLU A 15 5.58 8.08 17.68
N VAL A 16 5.88 7.90 16.39
CA VAL A 16 4.96 8.24 15.29
C VAL A 16 5.13 7.23 14.17
N MET A 17 4.03 6.90 13.50
CA MET A 17 4.03 6.09 12.29
C MET A 17 3.80 6.99 11.09
N VAL A 18 4.66 6.87 10.08
CA VAL A 18 4.61 7.65 8.83
C VAL A 18 4.65 6.72 7.63
N HIS A 19 4.07 7.14 6.52
CA HIS A 19 4.11 6.40 5.26
C HIS A 19 4.87 7.19 4.21
N ARG A 20 5.96 6.61 3.72
CA ARG A 20 6.77 7.23 2.67
C ARG A 20 6.02 7.16 1.33
N PRO A 21 5.87 8.29 0.63
CA PRO A 21 5.36 8.35 -0.75
C PRO A 21 6.02 7.31 -1.67
N ASP A 22 5.23 6.41 -2.25
CA ASP A 22 5.76 5.35 -3.12
C ASP A 22 4.89 5.06 -4.36
N LEU A 23 4.63 3.79 -4.67
CA LEU A 23 4.02 3.34 -5.92
C LEU A 23 2.60 3.88 -6.14
N SER A 24 1.80 4.04 -5.08
CA SER A 24 0.42 4.55 -5.19
C SER A 24 0.38 5.94 -5.82
N LEU A 25 1.29 6.84 -5.42
CA LEU A 25 1.37 8.18 -6.00
C LEU A 25 1.88 8.20 -7.44
N ARG A 26 2.66 7.19 -7.86
CA ARG A 26 3.09 7.08 -9.27
C ARG A 26 1.96 6.68 -10.21
N ARG A 27 0.88 6.10 -9.67
CA ARG A 27 -0.30 5.70 -10.41
C ARG A 27 -1.36 6.80 -10.51
N LEU A 28 -1.09 7.97 -9.92
CA LEU A 28 -1.93 9.14 -10.10
C LEU A 28 -1.83 9.65 -11.53
N THR A 29 -2.98 9.79 -12.17
CA THR A 29 -3.18 10.41 -13.47
C THR A 29 -4.16 11.56 -13.33
N PRO A 30 -4.16 12.53 -14.28
CA PRO A 30 -5.13 13.62 -14.25
C PRO A 30 -6.59 13.15 -14.23
N ASP A 31 -6.86 11.99 -14.84
CA ASP A 31 -8.20 11.39 -14.88
C ASP A 31 -8.62 10.74 -13.55
N ASN A 32 -7.68 10.20 -12.76
CA ASN A 32 -8.00 9.44 -11.54
C ASN A 32 -7.70 10.18 -10.23
N CYS A 33 -6.95 11.30 -10.26
CA CYS A 33 -6.47 11.96 -9.04
C CYS A 33 -7.61 12.35 -8.10
N LYS A 34 -8.69 12.94 -8.62
CA LYS A 34 -9.87 13.33 -7.84
C LYS A 34 -10.61 12.14 -7.24
N ALA A 35 -10.68 11.02 -7.96
CA ALA A 35 -11.28 9.80 -7.46
C ALA A 35 -10.43 9.15 -6.35
N LEU A 36 -9.11 9.38 -6.38
CA LEU A 36 -8.15 8.94 -5.36
C LEU A 36 -7.91 9.98 -4.26
N LEU A 37 -8.78 11.00 -4.16
CA LEU A 37 -8.73 12.05 -3.13
C LEU A 37 -7.48 12.94 -3.18
N PHE A 38 -6.90 13.12 -4.37
CA PHE A 38 -5.82 14.07 -4.64
C PHE A 38 -6.30 15.24 -5.50
N ASP A 39 -5.83 16.43 -5.18
CA ASP A 39 -6.13 17.64 -5.96
C ASP A 39 -5.44 17.64 -7.34
N ASP A 40 -4.20 17.12 -7.40
CA ASP A 40 -3.40 17.07 -8.63
C ASP A 40 -2.35 15.93 -8.58
N VAL A 41 -1.72 15.67 -9.72
CA VAL A 41 -0.62 14.70 -9.86
C VAL A 41 0.63 15.24 -9.14
N LEU A 42 1.19 14.44 -8.25
CA LEU A 42 2.33 14.82 -7.44
C LEU A 42 3.66 14.47 -8.11
N TRP A 43 4.66 15.34 -7.93
CA TRP A 43 6.03 15.00 -8.28
C TRP A 43 6.63 14.06 -7.22
N VAL A 44 6.43 12.75 -7.42
CA VAL A 44 6.77 11.70 -6.44
C VAL A 44 8.22 11.77 -5.95
N LYS A 45 9.19 12.08 -6.82
CA LYS A 45 10.60 12.20 -6.41
C LYS A 45 10.80 13.33 -5.38
N ARG A 46 10.15 14.47 -5.61
CA ARG A 46 10.22 15.62 -4.70
C ARG A 46 9.45 15.34 -3.41
N ALA A 47 8.26 14.75 -3.49
CA ALA A 47 7.49 14.35 -2.32
C ALA A 47 8.27 13.38 -1.41
N ARG A 48 9.03 12.44 -1.99
CA ARG A 48 9.93 11.56 -1.23
C ARG A 48 11.04 12.33 -0.51
N GLN A 49 11.68 13.28 -1.18
CA GLN A 49 12.73 14.10 -0.56
C GLN A 49 12.17 14.93 0.60
N GLU A 50 11.02 15.58 0.40
CA GLU A 50 10.36 16.38 1.45
C GLU A 50 9.93 15.50 2.63
N HIS A 51 9.41 14.29 2.36
CA HIS A 51 9.09 13.32 3.41
C HIS A 51 10.34 12.85 4.17
N ASP A 52 11.44 12.57 3.48
CA ASP A 52 12.69 12.14 4.12
C ASP A 52 13.21 13.25 5.06
N VAL A 53 13.19 14.52 4.63
CA VAL A 53 13.53 15.68 5.47
C VAL A 53 12.60 15.80 6.68
N PHE A 54 11.30 15.56 6.51
CA PHE A 54 10.33 15.57 7.61
C PHE A 54 10.64 14.49 8.66
N VAL A 55 10.95 13.27 8.21
CA VAL A 55 11.34 12.16 9.09
C VAL A 55 12.62 12.45 9.85
N ASP A 56 13.62 13.02 9.18
CA ASP A 56 14.90 13.37 9.80
C ASP A 56 14.70 14.46 10.87
N ALA A 57 13.88 15.47 10.59
CA ALA A 57 13.54 16.51 11.57
C ALA A 57 12.87 15.94 12.84
N LEU A 58 12.05 14.89 12.72
CA LEU A 58 11.44 14.21 13.87
C LEU A 58 12.48 13.39 14.65
N ARG A 59 13.34 12.67 13.94
CA ARG A 59 14.42 11.85 14.54
C ARG A 59 15.43 12.70 15.30
N GLU A 60 15.81 13.85 14.75
CA GLU A 60 16.68 14.84 15.42
C GLU A 60 16.12 15.34 16.75
N ARG A 61 14.78 15.36 16.89
CA ARG A 61 14.07 15.73 18.12
C ARG A 61 13.92 14.56 19.09
N GLY A 62 14.50 13.40 18.78
CA GLY A 62 14.45 12.18 19.59
C GLY A 62 13.12 11.45 19.52
N VAL A 63 12.31 11.68 18.48
CA VAL A 63 11.07 10.93 18.23
C VAL A 63 11.41 9.64 17.49
N VAL A 64 10.83 8.52 17.95
CA VAL A 64 10.91 7.24 17.24
C VAL A 64 9.96 7.28 16.06
N VAL A 65 10.49 7.21 14.85
CA VAL A 65 9.69 7.24 13.62
C VAL A 65 9.62 5.83 13.02
N HIS A 66 8.42 5.27 12.99
CA HIS A 66 8.10 3.97 12.41
C HIS A 66 7.61 4.13 10.97
N SER A 67 8.18 3.37 10.04
CA SER A 67 7.71 3.35 8.65
C SER A 67 6.58 2.36 8.48
N PHE A 68 5.41 2.82 8.04
CA PHE A 68 4.25 1.95 7.76
C PHE A 68 4.60 0.86 6.74
N GLY A 69 5.38 1.18 5.70
CA GLY A 69 5.78 0.20 4.70
C GLY A 69 6.68 -0.91 5.26
N GLU A 70 7.59 -0.56 6.17
CA GLU A 70 8.45 -1.52 6.86
C GLU A 70 7.65 -2.39 7.82
N LEU A 71 6.80 -1.78 8.65
CA LEU A 71 5.91 -2.51 9.56
C LEU A 71 4.95 -3.45 8.81
N LEU A 72 4.43 -3.02 7.66
CA LEU A 72 3.59 -3.87 6.81
C LEU A 72 4.40 -5.02 6.23
N ALA A 73 5.61 -4.78 5.74
CA ALA A 73 6.49 -5.83 5.25
C ALA A 73 6.86 -6.85 6.35
N GLU A 74 7.18 -6.39 7.55
CA GLU A 74 7.41 -7.24 8.72
C GLU A 74 6.17 -8.07 9.07
N THR A 75 4.99 -7.44 9.03
CA THR A 75 3.71 -8.12 9.27
C THR A 75 3.43 -9.16 8.19
N MET A 76 3.74 -8.86 6.93
CA MET A 76 3.58 -9.78 5.79
C MET A 76 4.59 -10.94 5.78
N ALA A 77 5.64 -10.88 6.60
CA ALA A 77 6.52 -12.03 6.85
C ALA A 77 5.88 -13.03 7.83
N ILE A 78 4.87 -12.61 8.60
CA ILE A 78 4.12 -13.49 9.51
C ILE A 78 3.01 -14.18 8.71
N GLY A 79 3.18 -15.47 8.40
CA GLY A 79 2.23 -16.23 7.56
C GLY A 79 0.76 -16.08 7.99
N LYS A 80 0.49 -16.14 9.31
CA LYS A 80 -0.87 -15.97 9.84
C LYS A 80 -1.47 -14.58 9.60
N ALA A 81 -0.65 -13.53 9.65
CA ALA A 81 -1.09 -12.16 9.40
C ALA A 81 -1.24 -11.89 7.89
N ARG A 82 -0.34 -12.46 7.09
CA ARG A 82 -0.43 -12.47 5.63
C ARG A 82 -1.75 -13.11 5.17
N ASP A 83 -2.05 -14.31 5.65
CA ASP A 83 -3.30 -15.00 5.32
C ASP A 83 -4.52 -14.18 5.70
N TRP A 84 -4.54 -13.65 6.94
CA TRP A 84 -5.63 -12.83 7.46
C TRP A 84 -5.91 -11.59 6.61
N LEU A 85 -4.86 -10.95 6.10
CA LEU A 85 -4.97 -9.75 5.27
C LEU A 85 -5.40 -10.11 3.85
N LEU A 86 -4.79 -11.14 3.25
CA LEU A 86 -5.12 -11.58 1.89
C LEU A 86 -6.55 -12.13 1.80
N ASP A 87 -7.04 -12.85 2.81
CA ASP A 87 -8.44 -13.29 2.92
C ASP A 87 -9.44 -12.14 2.77
N ARG A 88 -9.10 -10.98 3.33
CA ARG A 88 -9.97 -9.79 3.35
C ARG A 88 -9.78 -8.92 2.12
N ARG A 89 -8.55 -8.79 1.64
CA ARG A 89 -8.23 -7.90 0.53
C ARG A 89 -8.50 -8.55 -0.84
N VAL A 90 -8.27 -9.86 -0.95
CA VAL A 90 -8.39 -10.65 -2.18
C VAL A 90 -9.60 -11.57 -2.07
N HIS A 91 -10.78 -10.98 -2.27
CA HIS A 91 -12.04 -11.73 -2.29
C HIS A 91 -12.85 -11.39 -3.55
N ALA A 92 -13.80 -12.25 -3.89
CA ALA A 92 -14.54 -12.19 -5.14
C ALA A 92 -15.24 -10.84 -5.42
N GLY A 93 -15.62 -10.11 -4.37
CA GLY A 93 -16.24 -8.78 -4.48
C GLY A 93 -15.27 -7.67 -4.92
N VAL A 94 -13.96 -7.84 -4.72
CA VAL A 94 -12.95 -6.86 -5.12
C VAL A 94 -12.30 -7.26 -6.45
N VAL A 95 -11.96 -8.55 -6.58
CA VAL A 95 -11.07 -9.01 -7.65
C VAL A 95 -11.81 -9.88 -8.67
N GLY A 96 -13.09 -10.18 -8.46
CA GLY A 96 -13.84 -11.13 -9.28
C GLY A 96 -13.53 -12.58 -8.92
N LEU A 97 -14.57 -13.43 -8.90
CA LEU A 97 -14.49 -14.84 -8.47
C LEU A 97 -13.37 -15.61 -9.20
N ASP A 98 -13.22 -15.35 -10.50
CA ASP A 98 -12.33 -16.10 -11.39
C ASP A 98 -10.83 -15.80 -11.17
N MET A 99 -10.50 -14.70 -10.47
CA MET A 99 -9.11 -14.27 -10.25
C MET A 99 -8.62 -14.49 -8.82
N VAL A 100 -9.51 -14.86 -7.88
CA VAL A 100 -9.16 -14.98 -6.45
C VAL A 100 -8.02 -15.98 -6.24
N ASP A 101 -8.15 -17.19 -6.79
CA ASP A 101 -7.19 -18.27 -6.54
C ASP A 101 -5.84 -18.00 -7.19
N GLU A 102 -5.82 -17.57 -8.46
CA GLU A 102 -4.58 -17.25 -9.18
C GLU A 102 -3.87 -16.05 -8.56
N MET A 103 -4.61 -15.00 -8.17
CA MET A 103 -4.01 -13.85 -7.52
C MET A 103 -3.49 -14.19 -6.12
N ARG A 104 -4.19 -15.04 -5.38
CA ARG A 104 -3.73 -15.46 -4.06
C ARG A 104 -2.50 -16.34 -4.13
N GLY A 105 -2.42 -17.24 -5.11
CA GLY A 105 -1.21 -18.02 -5.39
C GLY A 105 -0.02 -17.10 -5.67
N TRP A 106 -0.20 -16.14 -6.57
CA TRP A 106 0.85 -15.18 -6.93
C TRP A 106 1.30 -14.29 -5.76
N LEU A 107 0.36 -13.73 -4.99
CA LEU A 107 0.69 -12.88 -3.83
C LEU A 107 1.37 -13.65 -2.70
N ASN A 108 1.09 -14.95 -2.55
CA ASN A 108 1.75 -15.80 -1.57
C ASN A 108 3.20 -16.10 -1.92
N GLU A 109 3.56 -16.16 -3.20
CA GLU A 109 4.93 -16.39 -3.65
C GLU A 109 5.80 -15.12 -3.55
N MET A 110 5.19 -13.95 -3.36
CA MET A 110 5.93 -12.69 -3.23
C MET A 110 6.73 -12.59 -1.93
N SER A 111 7.86 -11.89 -2.03
CA SER A 111 8.59 -11.41 -0.85
C SER A 111 7.71 -10.45 -0.05
N ALA A 112 7.86 -10.46 1.28
CA ALA A 112 7.01 -9.66 2.15
C ALA A 112 7.10 -8.14 1.87
N GLY A 113 8.28 -7.66 1.47
CA GLY A 113 8.48 -6.26 1.07
C GLY A 113 7.73 -5.91 -0.22
N LEU A 114 7.83 -6.75 -1.25
CA LEU A 114 7.13 -6.51 -2.52
C LEU A 114 5.61 -6.62 -2.33
N LEU A 115 5.16 -7.58 -1.53
CA LEU A 115 3.75 -7.73 -1.17
C LEU A 115 3.21 -6.47 -0.48
N ALA A 116 3.93 -5.92 0.49
CA ALA A 116 3.55 -4.67 1.16
C ALA A 116 3.43 -3.50 0.17
N THR A 117 4.40 -3.35 -0.74
CA THR A 117 4.36 -2.32 -1.78
C THR A 117 3.18 -2.50 -2.73
N CYS A 118 2.86 -3.72 -3.17
CA CYS A 118 1.72 -3.98 -4.05
C CYS A 118 0.38 -3.78 -3.36
N LEU A 119 0.27 -4.12 -2.07
CA LEU A 119 -0.99 -3.95 -1.31
C LEU A 119 -1.36 -2.48 -1.11
N VAL A 120 -0.37 -1.61 -0.94
CA VAL A 120 -0.57 -0.16 -0.81
C VAL A 120 -0.62 0.50 -2.19
N GLY A 121 0.34 0.15 -3.05
CA GLY A 121 0.51 0.72 -4.37
C GLY A 121 -0.52 0.27 -5.41
N GLY A 122 -1.33 -0.74 -5.11
CA GLY A 122 -2.27 -1.31 -6.07
C GLY A 122 -1.59 -2.14 -7.16
N ILE A 123 -2.41 -2.90 -7.88
CA ILE A 123 -2.01 -3.80 -8.96
C ILE A 123 -2.87 -3.50 -10.18
N ALA A 124 -2.23 -3.10 -11.27
CA ALA A 124 -2.89 -2.92 -12.56
C ALA A 124 -3.07 -4.26 -13.26
N ARG A 125 -4.04 -4.32 -14.16
CA ARG A 125 -4.36 -5.50 -14.96
C ARG A 125 -3.16 -5.99 -15.78
N ALA A 126 -2.36 -5.08 -16.32
CA ALA A 126 -1.14 -5.38 -17.08
C ALA A 126 0.00 -6.01 -16.26
N GLU A 127 -0.06 -5.93 -14.92
CA GLU A 127 0.96 -6.48 -14.02
C GLU A 127 0.64 -7.90 -13.56
N LEU A 128 -0.54 -8.43 -13.93
CA LEU A 128 -0.88 -9.82 -13.63
C LEU A 128 0.01 -10.76 -14.44
N PRO A 129 0.60 -11.79 -13.81
CA PRO A 129 1.40 -12.80 -14.52
C PRO A 129 0.53 -13.84 -15.26
N PHE A 130 -0.80 -13.68 -15.21
CA PHE A 130 -1.78 -14.60 -15.77
C PHE A 130 -2.88 -13.85 -16.53
N GLU A 131 -3.57 -14.59 -17.39
CA GLU A 131 -4.73 -14.11 -18.14
C GLU A 131 -6.03 -14.54 -17.44
N PRO A 132 -6.87 -13.59 -16.98
CA PRO A 132 -8.17 -13.85 -16.42
C PRO A 132 -9.06 -14.55 -17.43
N LYS A 133 -9.65 -15.66 -16.98
CA LYS A 133 -10.58 -16.47 -17.77
C LYS A 133 -11.99 -15.86 -17.79
N GLY A 134 -12.34 -15.13 -16.72
CA GLY A 134 -13.63 -14.49 -16.49
C GLY A 134 -13.92 -13.24 -17.31
N LEU A 135 -15.20 -12.96 -17.55
CA LEU A 135 -15.64 -11.77 -18.29
C LEU A 135 -15.13 -10.48 -17.63
N THR A 136 -15.24 -10.37 -16.31
CA THR A 136 -14.80 -9.21 -15.53
C THR A 136 -13.33 -8.89 -15.75
N GLY A 137 -12.45 -9.90 -15.76
CA GLY A 137 -11.02 -9.70 -15.98
C GLY A 137 -10.63 -9.42 -17.44
N ARG A 138 -11.47 -9.83 -18.41
CA ARG A 138 -11.28 -9.56 -19.83
C ARG A 138 -11.83 -8.20 -20.28
N THR A 139 -12.78 -7.63 -19.54
CA THR A 139 -13.31 -6.29 -19.79
C THR A 139 -12.44 -5.17 -19.23
N LEU A 140 -11.52 -5.48 -18.31
CA LEU A 140 -10.57 -4.52 -17.77
C LEU A 140 -9.55 -4.11 -18.85
N ALA A 141 -9.38 -2.81 -19.02
CA ALA A 141 -8.28 -2.25 -19.79
C ALA A 141 -6.93 -2.54 -19.08
N PRO A 142 -5.80 -2.55 -19.82
CA PRO A 142 -4.49 -2.83 -19.23
C PRO A 142 -4.11 -1.93 -18.04
N GLN A 143 -4.56 -0.68 -18.06
CA GLN A 143 -4.34 0.32 -17.02
C GLN A 143 -5.30 0.22 -15.82
N ASP A 144 -6.38 -0.57 -15.93
CA ASP A 144 -7.37 -0.66 -14.86
C ASP A 144 -6.81 -1.45 -13.68
N PHE A 145 -7.24 -1.08 -12.48
CA PHE A 145 -6.75 -1.70 -11.25
C PHE A 145 -7.56 -2.92 -10.87
N VAL A 146 -6.86 -4.05 -10.69
CA VAL A 146 -7.40 -5.27 -10.05
C VAL A 146 -7.40 -5.08 -8.52
N LEU A 147 -6.37 -4.41 -8.01
CA LEU A 147 -6.34 -3.88 -6.66
C LEU A 147 -6.08 -2.38 -6.74
N PRO A 148 -7.01 -1.52 -6.30
CA PRO A 148 -6.82 -0.08 -6.39
C PRO A 148 -5.69 0.38 -5.44
N PRO A 149 -4.91 1.40 -5.84
CA PRO A 149 -3.96 2.06 -4.95
C PRO A 149 -4.68 2.71 -3.76
N LEU A 150 -3.97 2.78 -2.63
CA LEU A 150 -4.40 3.45 -1.40
C LEU A 150 -3.64 4.77 -1.19
#